data_AF-A0A257LVG8-F1
#
_entry.id   AF-A0A257LVG8-F1
#
_cell.length_a   1.000
_cell.length_b   1.000
_cell.length_c   1.000
_cell.angle_alpha   90.00
_cell.angle_beta   90.00
_cell.angle_gamma   90.00
#
_symmetry.space_group_name_H-M   'P 1'
#
loop_
_entity.id
_entity.type
_entity.pdbx_description
1 polymer ?
#
loop_
_entity_poly.entity_id
_entity_poly.type
_entity_poly.pdbx_seq_one_letter_code
_entity_poly.pdbx_strand_id
1 'polypeptide(L)'
;PFFRNHETRRINWSKIPFSHLNHGGSDRRASWNLVAEDLRRFAAEATDAGFNALSIDDLAHLALHPAQEPEIADAIKVFREEFTALFDLLKHEFGLGIFLPSDVLPTTAGVLSAVGPSPAALNAYYRELICNVLDDFPQLSGLILRIGESDGLDVTDPIRTHLHLKTPADANRMIKQLLPEFEQRDRTLILRTWTIGAHPIGDLIWHRKTLSRTLDGIDSPNFIVSMKHGESDFFRYLPVNPAFFSVKQPKLLELQARREYEGAGEYPSFTGWDCEHMARELDKAKDVVGISIWCQTGGWHRFQRRAFLEPDNRDVWIRFNTLTALRVFKDQQSVEQAITGIVGEARSTATLELLRHADTLIRELLYVGDFAKQKLFFRRVRIPPLLHVYWDCLFVNHAVRTALRHFVEDRGLALRSGEAAFALFPRMLELAEKAQLPV
;
A
#
# COMPACT_ATOMS: atom_id res chain seq x y z
N PRO A 1 4.11 -4.19 13.18
CA PRO A 1 4.84 -5.03 14.16
C PRO A 1 6.36 -5.14 13.88
N PHE A 2 6.78 -5.45 12.65
CA PHE A 2 8.18 -5.80 12.30
C PHE A 2 9.23 -4.67 12.34
N PHE A 3 8.81 -3.42 12.53
CA PHE A 3 9.70 -2.25 12.55
C PHE A 3 10.09 -1.81 13.97
N ARG A 4 9.72 -2.59 14.99
CA ARG A 4 10.09 -2.27 16.38
C ARG A 4 11.62 -2.26 16.51
N ASN A 5 12.17 -1.18 17.06
CA ASN A 5 13.61 -0.98 17.26
C ASN A 5 14.45 -1.03 15.95
N HIS A 6 13.81 -0.78 14.80
CA HIS A 6 14.51 -0.70 13.53
C HIS A 6 15.19 0.68 13.39
N GLU A 7 16.38 0.81 13.98
CA GLU A 7 17.12 2.07 14.09
C GLU A 7 17.94 2.40 12.82
N THR A 8 17.27 2.53 11.68
CA THR A 8 17.92 3.03 10.45
C THR A 8 17.54 4.48 10.19
N ARG A 9 18.51 5.23 9.61
CA ARG A 9 18.31 6.65 9.32
C ARG A 9 17.14 6.87 8.37
N ARG A 10 16.96 5.98 7.39
CA ARG A 10 15.92 5.98 6.37
C ARG A 10 15.42 4.55 6.20
N ILE A 11 14.12 4.36 6.37
CA ILE A 11 13.47 3.05 6.39
C ILE A 11 12.69 2.88 5.09
N ASN A 12 12.81 1.71 4.45
CA ASN A 12 11.89 1.32 3.40
C ASN A 12 10.62 0.75 4.04
N TRP A 13 9.49 1.46 3.95
CA TRP A 13 8.20 1.03 4.50
C TRP A 13 7.37 0.16 3.54
N SER A 14 7.91 -0.20 2.38
CA SER A 14 7.20 -0.99 1.36
C SER A 14 7.30 -2.50 1.60
N LYS A 15 8.25 -2.95 2.43
CA LYS A 15 8.53 -4.36 2.74
C LYS A 15 9.00 -4.51 4.18
N ILE A 16 8.82 -5.70 4.76
CA ILE A 16 9.44 -6.06 6.04
C ILE A 16 10.97 -6.03 5.89
N PRO A 17 11.71 -5.47 6.86
CA PRO A 17 13.16 -5.50 6.85
C PRO A 17 13.65 -6.88 7.34
N PHE A 18 13.51 -7.93 6.53
CA PHE A 18 13.82 -9.31 6.93
C PHE A 18 15.27 -9.49 7.42
N SER A 19 16.22 -8.75 6.85
CA SER A 19 17.62 -8.74 7.30
C SER A 19 17.82 -8.22 8.73
N HIS A 20 16.85 -7.49 9.28
CA HIS A 20 16.85 -7.03 10.67
C HIS A 20 16.16 -8.01 11.62
N LEU A 21 15.36 -8.95 11.11
CA LEU A 21 14.67 -9.91 11.95
C LEU A 21 15.63 -10.98 12.46
N ASN A 22 15.54 -11.24 13.77
CA ASN A 22 16.41 -12.20 14.40
C ASN A 22 16.01 -13.64 13.99
N HIS A 23 16.91 -14.33 13.30
CA HIS A 23 16.72 -15.71 12.84
C HIS A 23 17.68 -16.71 13.52
N GLY A 24 18.39 -16.30 14.59
CA GLY A 24 19.31 -17.18 15.34
C GLY A 24 19.65 -16.71 16.76
N GLY A 25 20.32 -17.55 17.54
CA GLY A 25 20.81 -17.20 18.89
C GLY A 25 19.73 -17.11 19.98
N SER A 26 20.16 -16.75 21.19
CA SER A 26 19.33 -16.73 22.41
C SER A 26 18.16 -15.75 22.33
N ASP A 27 18.34 -14.66 21.58
CA ASP A 27 17.43 -13.52 21.60
C ASP A 27 16.30 -13.65 20.58
N ARG A 28 16.34 -14.68 19.71
CA ARG A 28 15.32 -14.95 18.68
C ARG A 28 13.93 -15.00 19.29
N ARG A 29 13.73 -15.85 20.31
CA ARG A 29 12.41 -16.05 20.91
C ARG A 29 11.87 -14.78 21.56
N ALA A 30 12.71 -14.04 22.27
CA ALA A 30 12.31 -12.76 22.85
C ALA A 30 11.88 -11.76 21.77
N SER A 31 12.64 -11.64 20.68
CA SER A 31 12.31 -10.74 19.56
C SER A 31 10.98 -11.10 18.89
N TRP A 32 10.76 -12.38 18.57
CA TRP A 32 9.52 -12.82 17.93
C TRP A 32 8.30 -12.76 18.85
N ASN A 33 8.47 -12.95 20.17
CA ASN A 33 7.38 -12.71 21.12
C ASN A 33 6.91 -11.25 21.08
N LEU A 34 7.83 -10.27 20.99
CA LEU A 34 7.46 -8.86 20.85
C LEU A 34 6.76 -8.56 19.51
N VAL A 35 7.17 -9.23 18.43
CA VAL A 35 6.50 -9.14 17.13
C VAL A 35 5.07 -9.69 17.22
N ALA A 36 4.88 -10.84 17.87
CA ALA A 36 3.58 -11.45 18.09
C ALA A 36 2.68 -10.60 18.99
N GLU A 37 3.22 -9.98 20.04
CA GLU A 37 2.49 -9.03 20.89
C GLU A 37 2.02 -7.79 20.11
N ASP A 38 2.91 -7.17 19.33
CA ASP A 38 2.54 -6.07 18.45
C ASP A 38 1.49 -6.51 17.42
N LEU A 39 1.66 -7.69 16.81
CA LEU A 39 0.70 -8.18 15.82
C LEU A 39 -0.67 -8.45 16.46
N ARG A 40 -0.71 -9.03 17.65
CA ARG A 40 -1.95 -9.26 18.41
C ARG A 40 -2.65 -7.95 18.72
N ARG A 41 -1.93 -6.92 19.18
CA ARG A 41 -2.50 -5.58 19.43
C ARG A 41 -3.06 -4.96 18.15
N PHE A 42 -2.29 -5.01 17.06
CA PHE A 42 -2.73 -4.50 15.76
C PHE A 42 -3.97 -5.25 15.25
N ALA A 43 -3.99 -6.58 15.34
CA ALA A 43 -5.08 -7.42 14.87
C ALA A 43 -6.36 -7.21 15.68
N ALA A 44 -6.25 -7.01 17.01
CA ALA A 44 -7.38 -6.64 17.85
C ALA A 44 -8.01 -5.32 17.40
N GLU A 45 -7.19 -4.27 17.26
CA GLU A 45 -7.65 -2.95 16.81
C GLU A 45 -8.25 -2.99 15.40
N ALA A 46 -7.65 -3.74 14.47
CA ALA A 46 -8.18 -3.91 13.12
C ALA A 46 -9.51 -4.67 13.11
N THR A 47 -9.62 -5.75 13.88
CA THR A 47 -10.85 -6.55 13.97
C THR A 47 -11.97 -5.76 14.62
N ASP A 48 -11.68 -5.05 15.73
CA ASP A 48 -12.64 -4.18 16.42
C ASP A 48 -13.14 -3.03 15.52
N ALA A 49 -12.27 -2.49 14.66
CA ALA A 49 -12.66 -1.52 13.65
C ALA A 49 -13.58 -2.10 12.57
N GLY A 50 -13.49 -3.41 12.31
CA GLY A 50 -14.31 -4.13 11.33
C GLY A 50 -13.56 -4.63 10.09
N PHE A 51 -12.23 -4.71 10.13
CA PHE A 51 -11.46 -5.40 9.09
C PHE A 51 -11.66 -6.91 9.20
N ASN A 52 -11.69 -7.59 8.04
CA ASN A 52 -11.85 -9.05 7.96
C ASN A 52 -10.63 -9.76 7.35
N ALA A 53 -9.63 -9.01 6.90
CA ALA A 53 -8.41 -9.54 6.32
C ALA A 53 -7.24 -8.56 6.48
N LEU A 54 -6.03 -9.09 6.39
CA LEU A 54 -4.79 -8.33 6.34
C LEU A 54 -3.83 -8.88 5.29
N SER A 55 -2.94 -8.02 4.81
CA SER A 55 -1.77 -8.43 4.04
C SER A 55 -0.51 -8.37 4.90
N ILE A 56 0.35 -9.38 4.81
CA ILE A 56 1.61 -9.45 5.54
C ILE A 56 2.72 -9.88 4.58
N ASP A 57 3.79 -9.09 4.46
CA ASP A 57 4.89 -9.35 3.52
C ASP A 57 5.79 -10.50 4.01
N ASP A 58 6.55 -11.16 3.15
CA ASP A 58 6.25 -11.44 1.75
C ASP A 58 6.48 -12.93 1.46
N LEU A 59 5.96 -13.40 0.33
CA LEU A 59 6.05 -14.80 -0.05
C LEU A 59 7.51 -15.26 -0.31
N ALA A 60 8.38 -14.36 -0.77
CA ALA A 60 9.76 -14.69 -1.13
C ALA A 60 10.57 -15.22 0.06
N HIS A 61 10.30 -14.68 1.26
CA HIS A 61 10.96 -15.08 2.51
C HIS A 61 10.34 -16.30 3.20
N LEU A 62 9.31 -16.91 2.61
CA LEU A 62 8.64 -18.11 3.12
C LEU A 62 8.74 -19.30 2.15
N ALA A 63 9.21 -19.06 0.93
CA ALA A 63 9.34 -20.05 -0.13
C ALA A 63 10.70 -20.77 -0.08
N LEU A 64 10.67 -22.08 0.19
CA LEU A 64 11.87 -22.92 0.09
C LEU A 64 12.06 -23.45 -1.33
N HIS A 65 13.31 -23.49 -1.78
CA HIS A 65 13.70 -24.15 -3.02
C HIS A 65 15.06 -24.85 -2.86
N PRO A 66 15.25 -26.09 -3.35
CA PRO A 66 16.48 -26.86 -3.16
C PRO A 66 17.77 -26.21 -3.68
N ALA A 67 17.65 -25.32 -4.67
CA ALA A 67 18.77 -24.59 -5.26
C ALA A 67 19.11 -23.27 -4.55
N GLN A 68 18.42 -22.93 -3.46
CA GLN A 68 18.80 -21.77 -2.64
C GLN A 68 20.12 -22.02 -1.93
N GLU A 69 20.85 -20.94 -1.72
CA GLU A 69 22.06 -20.90 -0.90
C GLU A 69 21.71 -21.37 0.52
N PRO A 70 22.56 -22.21 1.17
CA PRO A 70 22.23 -22.81 2.47
C PRO A 70 21.82 -21.80 3.54
N GLU A 71 22.51 -20.65 3.60
CA GLU A 71 22.24 -19.59 4.57
C GLU A 71 20.85 -18.96 4.37
N ILE A 72 20.44 -18.80 3.11
CA ILE A 72 19.10 -18.28 2.76
C ILE A 72 18.04 -19.31 3.12
N ALA A 73 18.25 -20.58 2.74
CA ALA A 73 17.33 -21.65 3.06
C ALA A 73 17.14 -21.83 4.58
N ASP A 74 18.20 -21.71 5.37
CA ASP A 74 18.14 -21.80 6.83
C ASP A 74 17.39 -20.61 7.45
N ALA A 75 17.61 -19.39 6.97
CA ALA A 75 16.83 -18.22 7.39
C ALA A 75 15.33 -18.38 7.05
N ILE A 76 15.02 -18.87 5.84
CA ILE A 76 13.63 -19.13 5.42
C ILE A 76 12.98 -20.18 6.31
N LYS A 77 13.64 -21.29 6.67
CA LYS A 77 13.08 -22.28 7.60
C LYS A 77 12.66 -21.63 8.93
N VAL A 78 13.50 -20.76 9.46
CA VAL A 78 13.20 -20.00 10.68
C VAL A 78 11.99 -19.09 10.47
N PHE A 79 11.95 -18.31 9.39
CA PHE A 79 10.81 -17.45 9.10
C PHE A 79 9.52 -18.25 8.91
N ARG A 80 9.57 -19.42 8.26
CA ARG A 80 8.41 -20.29 8.12
C ARG A 80 7.86 -20.75 9.47
N GLU A 81 8.72 -21.15 10.41
CA GLU A 81 8.29 -21.50 11.78
C GLU A 81 7.60 -20.32 12.47
N GLU A 82 8.22 -19.14 12.45
CA GLU A 82 7.70 -17.97 13.16
C GLU A 82 6.43 -17.42 12.50
N PHE A 83 6.37 -17.35 11.17
CA PHE A 83 5.18 -16.92 10.45
C PHE A 83 4.03 -17.92 10.57
N THR A 84 4.30 -19.23 10.69
CA THR A 84 3.24 -20.21 11.02
C THR A 84 2.54 -19.82 12.31
N ALA A 85 3.30 -19.53 13.38
CA ALA A 85 2.74 -19.11 14.65
C ALA A 85 1.98 -17.77 14.55
N LEU A 86 2.49 -16.81 13.76
CA LEU A 86 1.79 -15.54 13.51
C LEU A 86 0.49 -15.75 12.71
N PHE A 87 0.47 -16.64 11.72
CA PHE A 87 -0.74 -16.95 10.95
C PHE A 87 -1.79 -17.67 11.80
N ASP A 88 -1.36 -18.62 12.62
CA ASP A 88 -2.23 -19.31 13.57
C ASP A 88 -2.85 -18.31 14.56
N LEU A 89 -2.05 -17.37 15.09
CA LEU A 89 -2.54 -16.28 15.94
C LEU A 89 -3.63 -15.48 15.22
N LEU A 90 -3.35 -15.00 14.01
CA LEU A 90 -4.31 -14.19 13.24
C LEU A 90 -5.60 -14.95 12.90
N LYS A 91 -5.47 -16.24 12.56
CA LYS A 91 -6.60 -17.07 12.16
C LYS A 91 -7.45 -17.51 13.34
N HIS A 92 -6.82 -17.99 14.42
CA HIS A 92 -7.53 -18.60 15.55
C HIS A 92 -7.99 -17.59 16.59
N GLU A 93 -7.23 -16.52 16.84
CA GLU A 93 -7.63 -15.49 17.81
C GLU A 93 -8.56 -14.44 17.20
N PHE A 94 -8.39 -14.10 15.92
CA PHE A 94 -9.10 -12.97 15.28
C PHE A 94 -9.94 -13.34 14.05
N GLY A 95 -9.80 -14.56 13.50
CA GLY A 95 -10.57 -14.98 12.33
C GLY A 95 -10.23 -14.23 11.04
N LEU A 96 -9.12 -13.48 10.99
CA LEU A 96 -8.75 -12.65 9.85
C LEU A 96 -8.29 -13.50 8.66
N GLY A 97 -8.71 -13.10 7.46
CA GLY A 97 -8.13 -13.58 6.21
C GLY A 97 -6.69 -13.10 6.05
N ILE A 98 -5.79 -13.96 5.58
CA ILE A 98 -4.36 -13.66 5.46
C ILE A 98 -3.96 -13.69 4.00
N PHE A 99 -3.41 -12.57 3.53
CA PHE A 99 -2.89 -12.45 2.17
C PHE A 99 -1.38 -12.18 2.19
N LEU A 100 -0.62 -12.93 1.39
CA LEU A 100 0.81 -12.67 1.20
C LEU A 100 1.05 -11.93 -0.13
N PRO A 101 1.71 -10.77 -0.11
CA PRO A 101 2.23 -10.17 -1.32
C PRO A 101 3.36 -11.00 -1.94
N SER A 102 3.43 -10.99 -3.27
CA SER A 102 4.48 -11.65 -4.04
C SER A 102 4.87 -10.80 -5.25
N ASP A 103 6.11 -10.36 -5.28
CA ASP A 103 6.72 -9.70 -6.45
C ASP A 103 7.13 -10.75 -7.48
N VAL A 104 6.70 -10.59 -8.73
CA VAL A 104 7.13 -11.47 -9.83
C VAL A 104 8.46 -10.97 -10.40
N LEU A 105 9.57 -11.70 -10.37
CA LEU A 105 9.81 -13.07 -9.89
C LEU A 105 10.91 -13.04 -8.82
N PRO A 106 10.73 -13.64 -7.62
CA PRO A 106 11.77 -13.66 -6.61
C PRO A 106 12.77 -14.79 -6.91
N THR A 107 14.05 -14.46 -6.96
CA THR A 107 15.15 -15.40 -7.25
C THR A 107 16.37 -15.11 -6.39
N THR A 108 17.17 -16.14 -6.14
CA THR A 108 18.55 -16.03 -5.66
C THR A 108 19.53 -16.42 -6.77
N ALA A 109 20.83 -16.23 -6.56
CA ALA A 109 21.83 -16.59 -7.57
C ALA A 109 21.86 -18.11 -7.81
N GLY A 110 21.77 -18.91 -6.75
CA GLY A 110 21.68 -20.37 -6.82
C GLY A 110 20.45 -20.84 -7.60
N VAL A 111 19.27 -20.27 -7.31
CA VAL A 111 18.03 -20.58 -8.03
C VAL A 111 18.14 -20.24 -9.51
N LEU A 112 18.64 -19.04 -9.84
CA LEU A 112 18.77 -18.61 -11.23
C LEU A 112 19.75 -19.49 -12.01
N SER A 113 20.83 -19.93 -11.36
CA SER A 113 21.80 -20.86 -11.96
C SER A 113 21.19 -22.24 -12.24
N ALA A 114 20.31 -22.74 -11.36
CA ALA A 114 19.69 -24.05 -11.50
C ALA A 114 18.49 -24.06 -12.48
N VAL A 115 17.60 -23.09 -12.38
CA VAL A 115 16.39 -22.98 -13.22
C VAL A 115 16.73 -22.51 -14.64
N GLY A 116 17.76 -21.67 -14.76
CA GLY A 116 18.17 -21.03 -16.00
C GLY A 116 17.28 -19.83 -16.39
N PRO A 117 17.68 -19.07 -17.42
CA PRO A 117 17.06 -17.78 -17.74
C PRO A 117 15.83 -17.88 -18.65
N SER A 118 15.40 -19.10 -19.03
CA SER A 118 14.32 -19.25 -20.01
C SER A 118 12.97 -18.81 -19.40
N PRO A 119 12.16 -18.00 -20.10
CA PRO A 119 10.89 -17.54 -19.54
C PRO A 119 9.94 -18.67 -19.14
N ALA A 120 9.95 -19.79 -19.88
CA ALA A 120 9.13 -20.96 -19.57
C ALA A 120 9.57 -21.64 -18.27
N ALA A 121 10.89 -21.82 -18.06
CA ALA A 121 11.42 -22.41 -16.83
C ALA A 121 11.16 -21.50 -15.62
N LEU A 122 11.35 -20.18 -15.77
CA LEU A 122 11.07 -19.20 -14.73
C LEU A 122 9.59 -19.13 -14.35
N ASN A 123 8.68 -19.23 -15.33
CA ASN A 123 7.24 -19.34 -15.06
C ASN A 123 6.88 -20.62 -14.31
N ALA A 124 7.48 -21.76 -14.70
CA ALA A 124 7.25 -23.03 -14.04
C ALA A 124 7.75 -23.01 -12.59
N TYR A 125 8.95 -22.49 -12.37
CA TYR A 125 9.52 -22.25 -11.04
C TYR A 125 8.59 -21.36 -10.20
N TYR A 126 8.10 -20.23 -10.74
CA TYR A 126 7.22 -19.35 -9.98
C TYR A 126 5.91 -20.03 -9.57
N ARG A 127 5.32 -20.79 -10.50
CA ARG A 127 4.09 -21.55 -10.21
C ARG A 127 4.34 -22.57 -9.11
N GLU A 128 5.38 -23.37 -9.22
CA GLU A 128 5.75 -24.37 -8.21
C GLU A 128 5.98 -23.72 -6.84
N LEU A 129 6.69 -22.60 -6.82
CA LEU A 129 6.95 -21.84 -5.61
C LEU A 129 5.67 -21.33 -4.94
N ILE A 130 4.70 -20.83 -5.72
CA ILE A 130 3.37 -20.45 -5.21
C ILE A 130 2.61 -21.67 -4.67
N CYS A 131 2.57 -22.77 -5.42
CA CYS A 131 1.86 -23.98 -5.01
C CYS A 131 2.39 -24.50 -3.68
N ASN A 132 3.72 -24.61 -3.54
CA ASN A 132 4.37 -25.07 -2.32
C ASN A 132 4.01 -24.18 -1.12
N VAL A 133 4.05 -22.85 -1.28
CA VAL A 133 3.70 -21.93 -0.18
C VAL A 133 2.22 -22.05 0.19
N LEU A 134 1.30 -22.17 -0.78
CA LEU A 134 -0.12 -22.34 -0.48
C LEU A 134 -0.43 -23.68 0.19
N ASP A 135 0.31 -24.74 -0.15
CA ASP A 135 0.17 -26.07 0.44
C ASP A 135 0.77 -26.13 1.85
N ASP A 136 1.92 -25.48 2.06
CA ASP A 136 2.63 -25.42 3.34
C ASP A 136 1.92 -24.54 4.38
N PHE A 137 1.20 -23.50 3.93
CA PHE A 137 0.52 -22.53 4.78
C PHE A 137 -1.00 -22.52 4.51
N PRO A 138 -1.74 -23.54 4.98
CA PRO A 138 -3.18 -23.63 4.76
C PRO A 138 -3.99 -22.47 5.36
N GLN A 139 -3.40 -21.70 6.30
CA GLN A 139 -3.97 -20.52 6.92
C GLN A 139 -4.18 -19.36 5.91
N LEU A 140 -3.40 -19.34 4.82
CA LEU A 140 -3.47 -18.29 3.82
C LEU A 140 -4.83 -18.30 3.11
N SER A 141 -5.42 -17.13 2.93
CA SER A 141 -6.65 -16.93 2.15
C SER A 141 -6.35 -16.66 0.68
N GLY A 142 -5.12 -16.24 0.36
CA GLY A 142 -4.72 -15.93 -1.00
C GLY A 142 -3.40 -15.20 -1.10
N LEU A 143 -3.06 -14.77 -2.32
CA LEU A 143 -1.84 -14.01 -2.61
C LEU A 143 -2.17 -12.69 -3.31
N ILE A 144 -1.32 -11.70 -3.09
CA ILE A 144 -1.36 -10.40 -3.77
C ILE A 144 -0.18 -10.34 -4.74
N LEU A 145 -0.46 -10.52 -6.03
CA LEU A 145 0.52 -10.47 -7.10
C LEU A 145 0.91 -9.02 -7.43
N ARG A 146 2.20 -8.73 -7.33
CA ARG A 146 2.83 -7.46 -7.74
C ARG A 146 3.70 -7.71 -8.95
N ILE A 147 3.53 -6.89 -9.98
CA ILE A 147 4.27 -7.01 -11.25
C ILE A 147 4.80 -5.65 -11.68
N GLY A 148 5.81 -5.64 -12.56
CA GLY A 148 6.33 -4.39 -13.10
C GLY A 148 7.05 -3.53 -12.06
N GLU A 149 7.55 -4.15 -11.00
CA GLU A 149 8.46 -3.59 -10.00
C GLU A 149 9.70 -4.50 -9.94
N SER A 150 10.87 -3.93 -9.67
CA SER A 150 12.10 -4.68 -9.42
C SER A 150 12.84 -4.02 -8.26
N ASP A 151 13.54 -4.83 -7.46
CA ASP A 151 14.33 -4.27 -6.37
C ASP A 151 15.39 -3.30 -6.90
N GLY A 152 15.50 -2.16 -6.22
CA GLY A 152 16.50 -1.14 -6.52
C GLY A 152 17.91 -1.59 -6.13
N LEU A 153 18.92 -0.85 -6.62
CA LEU A 153 20.32 -1.06 -6.25
C LEU A 153 20.58 -0.82 -4.75
N ASP A 154 19.69 -0.10 -4.07
CA ASP A 154 19.73 0.22 -2.65
C ASP A 154 19.17 -0.88 -1.75
N VAL A 155 18.46 -1.86 -2.30
CA VAL A 155 18.03 -3.06 -1.56
C VAL A 155 19.27 -3.92 -1.32
N THR A 156 19.47 -4.46 -0.11
CA THR A 156 20.60 -5.34 0.25
C THR A 156 20.19 -6.80 0.45
N ASP A 157 18.91 -7.10 0.27
CA ASP A 157 18.34 -8.43 0.37
C ASP A 157 19.04 -9.44 -0.58
N PRO A 158 19.37 -10.67 -0.13
CA PRO A 158 19.89 -11.69 -1.03
C PRO A 158 18.84 -12.24 -2.00
N ILE A 159 17.54 -12.14 -1.69
CA ILE A 159 16.46 -12.51 -2.60
C ILE A 159 16.10 -11.29 -3.44
N ARG A 160 16.14 -11.42 -4.77
CA ARG A 160 15.93 -10.31 -5.71
C ARG A 160 14.79 -10.57 -6.65
N THR A 161 14.09 -9.49 -6.97
CA THR A 161 13.02 -9.46 -7.95
C THR A 161 13.45 -8.72 -9.20
N HIS A 162 13.07 -9.27 -10.36
CA HIS A 162 13.43 -8.74 -11.67
C HIS A 162 12.20 -8.49 -12.52
N LEU A 163 12.30 -7.54 -13.47
CA LEU A 163 11.26 -7.26 -14.45
C LEU A 163 11.11 -8.41 -15.46
N HIS A 164 10.40 -9.44 -15.02
CA HIS A 164 10.16 -10.67 -15.78
C HIS A 164 9.03 -10.51 -16.80
N LEU A 165 7.88 -10.01 -16.35
CA LEU A 165 6.72 -9.77 -17.21
C LEU A 165 6.88 -8.41 -17.90
N LYS A 166 6.96 -8.40 -19.23
CA LYS A 166 7.24 -7.17 -20.00
C LYS A 166 6.03 -6.68 -20.78
N THR A 167 5.12 -7.57 -21.15
CA THR A 167 3.94 -7.23 -21.94
C THR A 167 2.64 -7.67 -21.26
N PRO A 168 1.49 -7.08 -21.65
CA PRO A 168 0.17 -7.56 -21.22
C PRO A 168 -0.08 -9.04 -21.51
N ALA A 169 0.49 -9.57 -22.61
CA ALA A 169 0.35 -10.96 -22.97
C ALA A 169 1.14 -11.89 -22.04
N ASP A 170 2.32 -11.46 -21.55
CA ASP A 170 3.11 -12.21 -20.57
C ASP A 170 2.35 -12.30 -19.25
N ALA A 171 1.82 -11.16 -18.78
CA ALA A 171 1.01 -11.10 -17.57
C ALA A 171 -0.26 -11.94 -17.66
N ASN A 172 -1.03 -11.83 -18.75
CA ASN A 172 -2.23 -12.63 -18.98
C ASN A 172 -1.92 -14.13 -18.95
N ARG A 173 -0.85 -14.55 -19.62
CA ARG A 173 -0.43 -15.96 -19.66
C ARG A 173 -0.05 -16.47 -18.27
N MET A 174 0.72 -15.70 -17.51
CA MET A 174 1.09 -16.06 -16.15
C MET A 174 -0.14 -16.18 -15.24
N ILE A 175 -1.06 -15.21 -15.29
CA ILE A 175 -2.30 -15.26 -14.50
C ILE A 175 -3.11 -16.51 -14.85
N LYS A 176 -3.31 -16.81 -16.13
CA LYS A 176 -4.01 -18.03 -16.58
C LYS A 176 -3.31 -19.32 -16.19
N GLN A 177 -1.99 -19.30 -16.01
CA GLN A 177 -1.22 -20.45 -15.51
C GLN A 177 -1.35 -20.64 -14.00
N LEU A 178 -1.46 -19.55 -13.24
CA LEU A 178 -1.58 -19.58 -11.79
C LEU A 178 -3.01 -19.84 -11.33
N LEU A 179 -4.00 -19.25 -11.99
CA LEU A 179 -5.39 -19.23 -11.54
C LEU A 179 -5.99 -20.61 -11.21
N PRO A 180 -5.76 -21.68 -12.01
CA PRO A 180 -6.26 -23.02 -11.66
C PRO A 180 -5.73 -23.54 -10.31
N GLU A 181 -4.51 -23.16 -9.92
CA GLU A 181 -3.90 -23.57 -8.65
C GLU A 181 -4.61 -22.94 -7.45
N PHE A 182 -5.12 -21.71 -7.63
CA PHE A 182 -5.91 -20.99 -6.62
C PHE A 182 -7.34 -21.54 -6.54
N GLU A 183 -7.96 -21.83 -7.68
CA GLU A 183 -9.30 -22.42 -7.76
C GLU A 183 -9.34 -23.79 -7.07
N GLN A 184 -8.35 -24.65 -7.33
CA GLN A 184 -8.27 -25.98 -6.71
C GLN A 184 -8.17 -25.92 -5.19
N ARG A 185 -7.54 -24.87 -4.65
CA ARG A 185 -7.29 -24.69 -3.22
C ARG A 185 -8.34 -23.82 -2.53
N ASP A 186 -9.31 -23.30 -3.29
CA ASP A 186 -10.25 -22.27 -2.83
C ASP A 186 -9.52 -21.09 -2.18
N ARG A 187 -8.59 -20.51 -2.93
CA ARG A 187 -7.77 -19.35 -2.53
C ARG A 187 -7.96 -18.21 -3.52
N THR A 188 -7.71 -16.98 -3.11
CA THR A 188 -7.89 -15.82 -3.98
C THR A 188 -6.56 -15.29 -4.51
N LEU A 189 -6.46 -15.10 -5.82
CA LEU A 189 -5.37 -14.38 -6.48
C LEU A 189 -5.78 -12.92 -6.71
N ILE A 190 -5.08 -12.00 -6.06
CA ILE A 190 -5.30 -10.56 -6.20
C ILE A 190 -4.20 -9.97 -7.09
N LEU A 191 -4.52 -9.43 -8.26
CA LEU A 191 -3.56 -8.71 -9.10
C LEU A 191 -3.56 -7.21 -8.75
N ARG A 192 -2.44 -6.68 -8.27
CA ARG A 192 -2.27 -5.22 -8.14
C ARG A 192 -1.93 -4.60 -9.49
N THR A 193 -2.59 -3.49 -9.81
CA THR A 193 -2.37 -2.80 -11.11
C THR A 193 -1.26 -1.76 -11.09
N TRP A 194 -0.65 -1.48 -9.94
CA TRP A 194 0.46 -0.52 -9.83
C TRP A 194 1.73 -1.07 -10.50
N THR A 195 2.36 -0.25 -11.34
CA THR A 195 3.59 -0.57 -12.08
C THR A 195 4.44 0.69 -12.25
N ILE A 196 5.77 0.57 -12.32
CA ILE A 196 6.69 1.74 -12.37
C ILE A 196 6.99 2.29 -13.78
N GLY A 197 6.18 1.98 -14.80
CA GLY A 197 6.40 2.50 -16.16
C GLY A 197 7.37 1.72 -17.03
N ALA A 198 7.90 0.59 -16.56
CA ALA A 198 8.84 -0.22 -17.32
C ALA A 198 8.13 -1.16 -18.30
N HIS A 199 8.69 -1.27 -19.52
CA HIS A 199 8.18 -2.13 -20.61
C HIS A 199 6.72 -1.82 -21.04
N PRO A 200 6.17 -2.47 -22.09
CA PRO A 200 4.78 -2.28 -22.47
C PRO A 200 3.73 -2.56 -21.40
N ILE A 201 4.04 -3.34 -20.35
CA ILE A 201 3.14 -3.56 -19.21
C ILE A 201 3.12 -2.38 -18.22
N GLY A 202 4.13 -1.49 -18.26
CA GLY A 202 4.37 -0.50 -17.21
C GLY A 202 3.35 0.62 -17.06
N ASP A 203 2.34 0.71 -17.93
CA ASP A 203 1.22 1.64 -17.83
C ASP A 203 -0.08 0.98 -17.35
N LEU A 204 0.03 -0.20 -16.72
CA LEU A 204 -1.12 -1.02 -16.30
C LEU A 204 -2.16 -0.27 -15.47
N ILE A 205 -1.71 0.63 -14.58
CA ILE A 205 -2.60 1.38 -13.69
C ILE A 205 -3.54 2.33 -14.44
N TRP A 206 -3.17 2.86 -15.60
CA TRP A 206 -3.93 3.93 -16.26
C TRP A 206 -4.31 3.65 -17.72
N HIS A 207 -3.56 2.79 -18.42
CA HIS A 207 -3.77 2.57 -19.85
C HIS A 207 -4.79 1.46 -20.09
N ARG A 208 -6.01 1.85 -20.50
CA ARG A 208 -7.17 0.96 -20.69
C ARG A 208 -6.88 -0.28 -21.55
N LYS A 209 -6.17 -0.12 -22.67
CA LYS A 209 -5.85 -1.25 -23.57
C LYS A 209 -4.83 -2.20 -22.96
N THR A 210 -3.90 -1.70 -22.14
CA THR A 210 -2.93 -2.54 -21.43
C THR A 210 -3.67 -3.40 -20.43
N LEU A 211 -4.49 -2.79 -19.57
CA LEU A 211 -5.28 -3.50 -18.57
C LEU A 211 -6.25 -4.51 -19.20
N SER A 212 -7.02 -4.11 -20.22
CA SER A 212 -7.95 -5.01 -20.91
C SER A 212 -7.26 -6.23 -21.52
N ARG A 213 -6.07 -6.06 -22.11
CA ARG A 213 -5.28 -7.19 -22.66
C ARG A 213 -4.70 -8.08 -21.57
N THR A 214 -4.29 -7.50 -20.44
CA THR A 214 -3.82 -8.28 -19.27
C THR A 214 -4.94 -9.14 -18.69
N LEU A 215 -6.17 -8.63 -18.69
CA LEU A 215 -7.34 -9.28 -18.09
C LEU A 215 -8.17 -10.15 -19.07
N ASP A 216 -7.75 -10.24 -20.33
CA ASP A 216 -8.52 -10.90 -21.38
C ASP A 216 -8.75 -12.39 -21.10
N GLY A 217 -10.00 -12.83 -21.20
CA GLY A 217 -10.40 -14.21 -20.93
C GLY A 217 -10.16 -14.69 -19.49
N ILE A 218 -9.99 -13.79 -18.51
CA ILE A 218 -9.96 -14.13 -17.09
C ILE A 218 -11.35 -13.91 -16.51
N ASP A 219 -11.97 -15.00 -16.08
CA ASP A 219 -13.31 -15.04 -15.49
C ASP A 219 -13.32 -16.11 -14.41
N SER A 220 -13.13 -15.70 -13.15
CA SER A 220 -13.04 -16.61 -12.01
C SER A 220 -13.43 -15.91 -10.72
N PRO A 221 -14.19 -16.55 -9.83
CA PRO A 221 -14.50 -16.02 -8.51
C PRO A 221 -13.25 -15.94 -7.60
N ASN A 222 -12.19 -16.69 -7.93
CA ASN A 222 -10.93 -16.71 -7.20
C ASN A 222 -9.94 -15.62 -7.68
N PHE A 223 -10.37 -14.68 -8.54
CA PHE A 223 -9.53 -13.61 -9.06
C PHE A 223 -10.10 -12.22 -8.78
N ILE A 224 -9.25 -11.32 -8.27
CA ILE A 224 -9.59 -9.94 -7.97
C ILE A 224 -8.53 -9.00 -8.52
N VAL A 225 -8.94 -7.83 -9.02
CA VAL A 225 -8.05 -6.75 -9.43
C VAL A 225 -7.99 -5.69 -8.33
N SER A 226 -6.80 -5.40 -7.81
CA SER A 226 -6.60 -4.38 -6.77
C SER A 226 -6.03 -3.11 -7.40
N MET A 227 -6.74 -2.00 -7.22
CA MET A 227 -6.50 -0.75 -7.93
C MET A 227 -6.43 0.43 -6.97
N LYS A 228 -5.39 1.24 -7.07
CA LYS A 228 -5.34 2.55 -6.41
C LYS A 228 -6.51 3.41 -6.87
N HIS A 229 -6.95 4.30 -5.99
CA HIS A 229 -8.08 5.19 -6.28
C HIS A 229 -7.89 6.03 -7.53
N GLY A 230 -6.65 6.43 -7.84
CA GLY A 230 -6.30 7.22 -9.01
C GLY A 230 -5.26 6.55 -9.91
N GLU A 231 -4.83 7.26 -10.94
CA GLU A 231 -3.87 6.79 -11.96
C GLU A 231 -2.39 7.00 -11.56
N SER A 232 -2.11 7.20 -10.27
CA SER A 232 -0.76 7.47 -9.73
C SER A 232 -0.67 7.05 -8.26
N ASP A 233 0.43 7.40 -7.59
CA ASP A 233 0.78 6.91 -6.27
C ASP A 233 0.06 7.62 -5.11
N PHE A 234 -1.25 7.38 -5.00
CA PHE A 234 -2.11 7.88 -3.93
C PHE A 234 -2.17 9.40 -3.74
N PHE A 235 -1.62 10.20 -4.65
CA PHE A 235 -1.64 11.67 -4.59
C PHE A 235 -3.07 12.24 -4.57
N ARG A 236 -3.19 13.47 -4.06
CA ARG A 236 -4.39 14.30 -4.21
C ARG A 236 -4.53 14.81 -5.65
N TYR A 237 -5.68 15.40 -5.96
CA TYR A 237 -6.02 15.91 -7.30
C TYR A 237 -6.08 14.85 -8.41
N LEU A 238 -6.13 13.57 -8.02
CA LEU A 238 -6.40 12.48 -8.94
C LEU A 238 -7.92 12.22 -8.96
N PRO A 239 -8.57 12.18 -10.13
CA PRO A 239 -9.92 11.65 -10.22
C PRO A 239 -9.93 10.14 -9.93
N VAL A 240 -11.10 9.58 -9.66
CA VAL A 240 -11.28 8.13 -9.58
C VAL A 240 -10.79 7.49 -10.88
N ASN A 241 -10.03 6.41 -10.75
CA ASN A 241 -9.44 5.71 -11.88
C ASN A 241 -10.55 5.20 -12.81
N PRO A 242 -10.61 5.66 -14.09
CA PRO A 242 -11.68 5.27 -14.99
C PRO A 242 -11.77 3.76 -15.25
N ALA A 243 -10.70 3.02 -14.96
CA ALA A 243 -10.70 1.57 -15.12
C ALA A 243 -11.69 0.85 -14.20
N PHE A 244 -12.09 1.43 -13.07
CA PHE A 244 -13.15 0.88 -12.20
C PHE A 244 -14.48 0.68 -12.94
N PHE A 245 -14.75 1.48 -13.97
CA PHE A 245 -15.98 1.44 -14.75
C PHE A 245 -15.85 0.65 -16.06
N SER A 246 -14.64 0.20 -16.42
CA SER A 246 -14.39 -0.42 -17.73
C SER A 246 -14.04 -1.90 -17.69
N VAL A 247 -13.63 -2.44 -16.54
CA VAL A 247 -13.27 -3.86 -16.40
C VAL A 247 -14.32 -4.63 -15.61
N LYS A 248 -14.62 -5.85 -16.06
CA LYS A 248 -15.70 -6.70 -15.50
C LYS A 248 -15.27 -7.53 -14.28
N GLN A 249 -13.97 -7.66 -14.05
CA GLN A 249 -13.44 -8.46 -12.94
C GLN A 249 -13.82 -7.81 -11.61
N PRO A 250 -13.97 -8.60 -10.52
CA PRO A 250 -14.07 -8.07 -9.16
C PRO A 250 -12.89 -7.15 -8.83
N LYS A 251 -13.16 -6.03 -8.16
CA LYS A 251 -12.18 -4.98 -7.88
C LYS A 251 -12.09 -4.64 -6.40
N LEU A 252 -10.87 -4.51 -5.89
CA LEU A 252 -10.57 -3.85 -4.62
C LEU A 252 -10.09 -2.42 -4.88
N LEU A 253 -10.61 -1.48 -4.11
CA LEU A 253 -10.09 -0.12 -4.06
C LEU A 253 -8.94 -0.04 -3.04
N GLU A 254 -7.73 0.29 -3.49
CA GLU A 254 -6.61 0.60 -2.60
C GLU A 254 -6.67 2.07 -2.17
N LEU A 255 -6.51 2.28 -0.88
CA LEU A 255 -6.42 3.58 -0.21
C LEU A 255 -5.15 3.61 0.64
N GLN A 256 -4.53 4.77 0.78
CA GLN A 256 -3.38 4.95 1.68
C GLN A 256 -3.74 5.91 2.80
N ALA A 257 -3.85 5.37 4.01
CA ALA A 257 -4.17 6.11 5.23
C ALA A 257 -2.91 6.71 5.88
N ARG A 258 -1.79 5.98 5.82
CA ARG A 258 -0.46 6.49 6.19
C ARG A 258 0.17 7.18 5.00
N ARG A 259 -0.17 8.46 4.83
CA ARG A 259 0.13 9.25 3.63
C ARG A 259 1.63 9.43 3.39
N GLU A 260 2.20 8.64 2.50
CA GLU A 260 3.64 8.54 2.24
C GLU A 260 4.29 9.88 1.84
N TYR A 261 3.61 10.64 0.98
CA TYR A 261 4.08 11.94 0.50
C TYR A 261 3.53 13.10 1.33
N GLU A 262 2.74 12.83 2.37
CA GLU A 262 2.09 13.83 3.21
C GLU A 262 2.38 13.52 4.69
N GLY A 263 3.67 13.27 4.97
CA GLY A 263 4.21 13.21 6.33
C GLY A 263 4.07 11.88 7.05
N ALA A 264 3.51 10.85 6.41
CA ALA A 264 3.37 9.49 6.97
C ALA A 264 2.72 9.45 8.37
N GLY A 265 1.78 10.36 8.64
CA GLY A 265 1.09 10.46 9.92
C GLY A 265 1.81 11.30 10.98
N GLU A 266 2.91 11.98 10.64
CA GLU A 266 3.60 12.88 11.58
C GLU A 266 2.84 14.19 11.86
N TYR A 267 2.08 14.66 10.88
CA TYR A 267 1.23 15.84 10.97
C TYR A 267 -0.18 15.55 10.43
N PRO A 268 -1.17 16.42 10.71
CA PRO A 268 -2.53 16.24 10.19
C PRO A 268 -2.54 16.23 8.65
N SER A 269 -2.84 15.08 8.05
CA SER A 269 -3.28 14.97 6.65
C SER A 269 -4.49 14.06 6.61
N PHE A 270 -5.64 14.65 6.31
CA PHE A 270 -6.92 13.93 6.34
C PHE A 270 -7.47 13.71 4.93
N THR A 271 -7.93 12.50 4.64
CA THR A 271 -8.47 12.09 3.33
C THR A 271 -9.94 11.67 3.38
N GLY A 272 -10.63 11.89 4.50
CA GLY A 272 -12.02 11.43 4.69
C GLY A 272 -12.98 11.96 3.62
N TRP A 273 -12.91 13.25 3.27
CA TRP A 273 -13.76 13.83 2.22
C TRP A 273 -13.41 13.33 0.81
N ASP A 274 -12.13 13.04 0.55
CA ASP A 274 -11.75 12.33 -0.68
C ASP A 274 -12.40 10.93 -0.69
N CYS A 275 -12.37 10.20 0.43
CA CYS A 275 -12.98 8.88 0.53
C CYS A 275 -14.50 8.92 0.30
N GLU A 276 -15.20 9.88 0.91
CA GLU A 276 -16.65 10.06 0.73
C GLU A 276 -17.02 10.46 -0.71
N HIS A 277 -16.21 11.31 -1.35
CA HIS A 277 -16.37 11.62 -2.77
C HIS A 277 -16.17 10.38 -3.64
N MET A 278 -15.10 9.61 -3.41
CA MET A 278 -14.81 8.38 -4.14
C MET A 278 -15.89 7.33 -3.95
N ALA A 279 -16.41 7.15 -2.73
CA ALA A 279 -17.51 6.23 -2.45
C ALA A 279 -18.76 6.58 -3.27
N ARG A 280 -19.12 7.87 -3.37
CA ARG A 280 -20.23 8.33 -4.21
C ARG A 280 -20.00 8.12 -5.71
N GLU A 281 -18.78 8.27 -6.20
CA GLU A 281 -18.48 7.99 -7.61
C GLU A 281 -18.51 6.49 -7.92
N LEU A 282 -17.94 5.68 -7.01
CA LEU A 282 -17.83 4.23 -7.15
C LEU A 282 -19.15 3.48 -6.91
N ASP A 283 -20.17 4.13 -6.35
CA ASP A 283 -21.55 3.59 -6.31
C ASP A 283 -22.07 3.22 -7.72
N LYS A 284 -21.55 3.88 -8.76
CA LYS A 284 -21.87 3.60 -10.17
C LYS A 284 -20.99 2.49 -10.77
N ALA A 285 -19.91 2.10 -10.11
CA ALA A 285 -19.03 1.04 -10.57
C ALA A 285 -19.62 -0.32 -10.22
N LYS A 286 -19.57 -1.26 -11.16
CA LYS A 286 -19.96 -2.65 -10.89
C LYS A 286 -18.78 -3.42 -10.30
N ASP A 287 -19.08 -4.39 -9.47
CA ASP A 287 -18.11 -5.38 -8.98
C ASP A 287 -16.93 -4.74 -8.20
N VAL A 288 -17.17 -3.66 -7.45
CA VAL A 288 -16.27 -3.23 -6.38
C VAL A 288 -16.62 -4.05 -5.14
N VAL A 289 -15.73 -4.98 -4.79
CA VAL A 289 -16.02 -6.01 -3.76
C VAL A 289 -15.46 -5.67 -2.38
N GLY A 290 -14.69 -4.59 -2.27
CA GLY A 290 -14.14 -4.12 -1.01
C GLY A 290 -13.06 -3.06 -1.18
N ILE A 291 -12.41 -2.74 -0.06
CA ILE A 291 -11.30 -1.79 0.01
C ILE A 291 -10.09 -2.43 0.68
N SER A 292 -8.90 -1.98 0.32
CA SER A 292 -7.63 -2.29 0.99
C SER A 292 -7.01 -0.99 1.49
N ILE A 293 -6.80 -0.87 2.80
CA ILE A 293 -6.30 0.37 3.43
C ILE A 293 -4.86 0.17 3.89
N TRP A 294 -3.94 0.92 3.28
CA TRP A 294 -2.53 0.97 3.64
C TRP A 294 -2.34 1.89 4.84
N CYS A 295 -2.44 1.31 6.04
CA CYS A 295 -2.26 2.02 7.32
C CYS A 295 -0.83 1.91 7.88
N GLN A 296 -0.01 0.97 7.38
CA GLN A 296 1.34 0.74 7.89
C GLN A 296 2.44 0.98 6.85
N THR A 297 2.18 0.58 5.61
CA THR A 297 3.15 0.56 4.52
C THR A 297 3.26 1.93 3.83
N GLY A 298 4.33 2.11 3.06
CA GLY A 298 4.63 3.35 2.34
C GLY A 298 6.00 3.28 1.66
N GLY A 299 6.62 4.44 1.43
CA GLY A 299 7.92 4.54 0.75
C GLY A 299 9.11 4.69 1.69
N TRP A 300 10.15 5.41 1.22
CA TRP A 300 11.43 5.50 1.91
C TRP A 300 11.57 6.81 2.68
N HIS A 301 11.34 6.76 3.99
CA HIS A 301 11.43 7.92 4.85
C HIS A 301 11.85 7.56 6.28
N ARG A 302 12.08 8.60 7.09
CA ARG A 302 12.58 8.50 8.47
C ARG A 302 11.45 8.45 9.50
N PHE A 303 10.24 8.81 9.12
CA PHE A 303 9.06 8.81 9.99
C PHE A 303 8.73 7.40 10.48
N GLN A 304 8.53 7.24 11.79
CA GLN A 304 8.46 5.95 12.45
C GLN A 304 7.10 5.61 13.04
N ARG A 305 6.12 6.52 12.97
CA ARG A 305 4.78 6.23 13.52
C ARG A 305 4.17 4.98 12.89
N ARG A 306 3.75 4.07 13.77
CA ARG A 306 3.15 2.77 13.45
C ARG A 306 1.65 2.78 13.81
N ALA A 307 0.77 2.61 12.84
CA ALA A 307 -0.67 2.57 13.10
C ALA A 307 -1.03 1.47 14.11
N PHE A 308 -1.93 1.81 15.03
CA PHE A 308 -2.45 1.00 16.14
C PHE A 308 -1.40 0.51 17.15
N LEU A 309 -0.14 0.91 17.01
CA LEU A 309 0.97 0.44 17.86
C LEU A 309 1.63 1.54 18.67
N GLU A 310 1.37 2.80 18.37
CA GLU A 310 1.93 3.91 19.16
C GLU A 310 1.32 3.96 20.57
N PRO A 311 2.11 4.29 21.60
CA PRO A 311 1.57 4.71 22.90
C PRO A 311 0.83 6.05 22.74
N ASP A 312 -0.10 6.32 23.65
CA ASP A 312 -0.83 7.59 23.76
C ASP A 312 -1.53 8.05 22.47
N ASN A 313 -1.84 7.13 21.57
CA ASN A 313 -2.50 7.38 20.28
C ASN A 313 -1.76 8.41 19.40
N ARG A 314 -0.42 8.45 19.43
CA ARG A 314 0.37 9.37 18.58
C ARG A 314 0.21 9.12 17.07
N ASP A 315 -0.37 7.99 16.70
CA ASP A 315 -0.76 7.61 15.34
C ASP A 315 -2.15 8.13 14.93
N VAL A 316 -2.77 9.04 15.71
CA VAL A 316 -4.15 9.52 15.54
C VAL A 316 -4.49 9.96 14.11
N TRP A 317 -3.56 10.61 13.39
CA TRP A 317 -3.80 11.05 12.01
C TRP A 317 -3.96 9.86 11.04
N ILE A 318 -3.22 8.78 11.27
CA ILE A 318 -3.35 7.54 10.52
C ILE A 318 -4.68 6.85 10.89
N ARG A 319 -5.04 6.84 12.18
CA ARG A 319 -6.31 6.26 12.65
C ARG A 319 -7.51 6.99 12.07
N PHE A 320 -7.50 8.33 12.03
CA PHE A 320 -8.58 9.10 11.41
C PHE A 320 -8.79 8.73 9.94
N ASN A 321 -7.71 8.64 9.14
CA ASN A 321 -7.85 8.22 7.76
C ASN A 321 -8.35 6.76 7.65
N THR A 322 -7.79 5.86 8.44
CA THR A 322 -8.12 4.42 8.39
C THR A 322 -9.57 4.16 8.77
N LEU A 323 -9.99 4.67 9.93
CA LEU A 323 -11.32 4.43 10.49
C LEU A 323 -12.40 5.20 9.72
N THR A 324 -12.11 6.42 9.25
CA THR A 324 -13.07 7.17 8.43
C THR A 324 -13.27 6.50 7.08
N ALA A 325 -12.20 6.09 6.40
CA ALA A 325 -12.32 5.36 5.14
C ALA A 325 -13.15 4.08 5.32
N LEU A 326 -12.88 3.30 6.38
CA LEU A 326 -13.64 2.09 6.66
C LEU A 326 -15.13 2.40 6.87
N ARG A 327 -15.48 3.36 7.73
CA ARG A 327 -16.88 3.72 8.02
C ARG A 327 -17.62 4.30 6.80
N VAL A 328 -16.93 5.08 5.97
CA VAL A 328 -17.49 5.62 4.73
C VAL A 328 -17.85 4.50 3.75
N PHE A 329 -16.93 3.57 3.49
CA PHE A 329 -17.14 2.53 2.48
C PHE A 329 -17.96 1.34 2.99
N LYS A 330 -17.76 0.91 4.24
CA LYS A 330 -18.44 -0.25 4.82
C LYS A 330 -19.80 0.11 5.41
N ASP A 331 -19.85 1.19 6.19
CA ASP A 331 -21.04 1.55 6.97
C ASP A 331 -21.85 2.68 6.30
N GLN A 332 -21.40 3.17 5.13
CA GLN A 332 -22.03 4.25 4.36
C GLN A 332 -22.28 5.53 5.17
N GLN A 333 -21.40 5.79 6.14
CA GLN A 333 -21.47 6.98 6.98
C GLN A 333 -20.89 8.20 6.25
N SER A 334 -21.42 9.39 6.56
CA SER A 334 -20.75 10.63 6.19
C SER A 334 -19.45 10.81 6.98
N VAL A 335 -18.57 11.68 6.51
CA VAL A 335 -17.34 12.03 7.25
C VAL A 335 -17.66 12.56 8.65
N GLU A 336 -18.67 13.41 8.78
CA GLU A 336 -19.11 13.98 10.06
C GLU A 336 -19.60 12.90 11.03
N GLN A 337 -20.39 11.94 10.54
CA GLN A 337 -20.85 10.80 11.34
C GLN A 337 -19.69 9.94 11.79
N ALA A 338 -18.77 9.61 10.86
CA ALA A 338 -17.59 8.80 11.14
C ALA A 338 -16.72 9.46 12.21
N ILE A 339 -16.35 10.74 12.04
CA ILE A 339 -15.53 11.48 13.01
C ILE A 339 -16.24 11.62 14.35
N THR A 340 -17.54 11.96 14.36
CA THR A 340 -18.32 12.07 15.61
C THR A 340 -18.29 10.76 16.38
N GLY A 341 -18.46 9.62 15.71
CA GLY A 341 -18.37 8.32 16.35
C GLY A 341 -16.94 7.87 16.70
N ILE A 342 -15.89 8.59 16.28
CA ILE A 342 -14.49 8.30 16.67
C ILE A 342 -14.11 9.13 17.90
N VAL A 343 -14.40 10.44 17.89
CA VAL A 343 -13.94 11.36 18.94
C VAL A 343 -15.00 11.69 20.00
N GLY A 344 -16.28 11.39 19.74
CA GLY A 344 -17.43 11.76 20.55
C GLY A 344 -17.98 13.15 20.21
N GLU A 345 -19.27 13.38 20.52
CA GLU A 345 -19.98 14.63 20.20
C GLU A 345 -19.30 15.88 20.77
N ALA A 346 -18.78 15.80 22.00
CA ALA A 346 -18.15 16.94 22.67
C ALA A 346 -16.92 17.49 21.91
N ARG A 347 -16.22 16.65 21.14
CA ARG A 347 -15.00 17.02 20.41
C ARG A 347 -15.20 17.13 18.91
N SER A 348 -16.30 16.60 18.37
CA SER A 348 -16.48 16.43 16.92
C SER A 348 -16.39 17.73 16.14
N THR A 349 -17.02 18.81 16.62
CA THR A 349 -17.01 20.11 15.94
C THR A 349 -15.59 20.67 15.77
N ALA A 350 -14.80 20.70 16.86
CA ALA A 350 -13.42 21.19 16.82
C ALA A 350 -12.53 20.30 15.95
N THR A 351 -12.68 18.97 16.06
CA THR A 351 -11.96 18.01 15.23
C THR A 351 -12.27 18.19 13.75
N LEU A 352 -13.54 18.31 13.36
CA LEU A 352 -13.94 18.48 11.96
C LEU A 352 -13.39 19.79 11.37
N GLU A 353 -13.45 20.88 12.12
CA GLU A 353 -12.86 22.16 11.70
C GLU A 353 -11.35 22.04 11.52
N LEU A 354 -10.64 21.41 12.48
CA LEU A 354 -9.21 21.16 12.38
C LEU A 354 -8.86 20.34 11.14
N LEU A 355 -9.59 19.26 10.88
CA LEU A 355 -9.35 18.38 9.74
C LEU A 355 -9.62 19.11 8.41
N ARG A 356 -10.60 20.03 8.34
CA ARG A 356 -10.85 20.84 7.14
C ARG A 356 -9.68 21.78 6.86
N HIS A 357 -9.15 22.42 7.90
CA HIS A 357 -7.97 23.26 7.76
C HIS A 357 -6.74 22.43 7.37
N ALA A 358 -6.54 21.25 7.98
CA ALA A 358 -5.49 20.33 7.57
C ALA A 358 -5.59 19.94 6.09
N ASP A 359 -6.78 19.57 5.60
CA ASP A 359 -7.02 19.27 4.18
C ASP A 359 -6.66 20.46 3.28
N THR A 360 -7.05 21.68 3.69
CA THR A 360 -6.73 22.93 2.98
C THR A 360 -5.22 23.18 2.93
N LEU A 361 -4.51 23.01 4.06
CA LEU A 361 -3.06 23.19 4.13
C LEU A 361 -2.34 22.23 3.22
N ILE A 362 -2.71 20.94 3.22
CA ILE A 362 -2.07 19.98 2.32
C ILE A 362 -2.29 20.41 0.87
N ARG A 363 -3.53 20.72 0.50
CA ARG A 363 -3.90 21.09 -0.87
C ARG A 363 -3.24 22.37 -1.37
N GLU A 364 -3.10 23.39 -0.53
CA GLU A 364 -2.66 24.72 -0.95
C GLU A 364 -1.20 25.04 -0.60
N LEU A 365 -0.58 24.33 0.34
CA LEU A 365 0.85 24.49 0.69
C LEU A 365 1.72 23.39 0.09
N LEU A 366 1.27 22.13 0.17
CA LEU A 366 2.07 21.00 -0.32
C LEU A 366 1.89 20.82 -1.82
N TYR A 367 0.68 20.99 -2.34
CA TYR A 367 0.42 20.92 -3.78
C TYR A 367 0.36 22.32 -4.40
N VAL A 368 0.69 22.41 -5.68
CA VAL A 368 0.39 23.59 -6.49
C VAL A 368 -0.83 23.25 -7.34
N GLY A 369 -2.01 23.64 -6.89
CA GLY A 369 -3.29 23.14 -7.42
C GLY A 369 -3.45 23.23 -8.94
N ASP A 370 -2.96 24.31 -9.55
CA ASP A 370 -3.02 24.53 -11.00
C ASP A 370 -2.21 23.50 -11.80
N PHE A 371 -1.04 23.12 -11.28
CA PHE A 371 -0.25 22.02 -11.83
C PHE A 371 -0.85 20.66 -11.45
N ALA A 372 -1.24 20.47 -10.19
CA ALA A 372 -1.68 19.19 -9.63
C ALA A 372 -2.93 18.62 -10.32
N LYS A 373 -3.82 19.49 -10.80
CA LYS A 373 -5.03 19.11 -11.55
C LYS A 373 -4.73 18.60 -12.97
N GLN A 374 -3.54 18.89 -13.50
CA GLN A 374 -3.19 18.49 -14.86
C GLN A 374 -2.92 16.99 -14.94
N LYS A 375 -3.30 16.42 -16.07
CA LYS A 375 -3.10 15.00 -16.39
C LYS A 375 -1.96 14.86 -17.39
N LEU A 376 -0.74 14.88 -16.88
CA LEU A 376 0.48 14.83 -17.68
C LEU A 376 1.15 13.45 -17.55
N PHE A 377 1.66 12.92 -18.66
CA PHE A 377 2.38 11.66 -18.69
C PHE A 377 3.77 11.87 -19.25
N PHE A 378 4.74 11.18 -18.66
CA PHE A 378 6.07 11.03 -19.25
C PHE A 378 6.33 9.55 -19.45
N ARG A 379 6.51 9.16 -20.72
CA ARG A 379 6.54 7.75 -21.14
C ARG A 379 5.28 7.00 -20.69
N ARG A 380 5.39 6.13 -19.69
CA ARG A 380 4.31 5.24 -19.21
C ARG A 380 3.88 5.55 -17.78
N VAL A 381 4.39 6.63 -17.18
CA VAL A 381 4.04 7.03 -15.81
C VAL A 381 3.36 8.39 -15.86
N ARG A 382 2.30 8.55 -15.07
CA ARG A 382 1.72 9.87 -14.82
C ARG A 382 2.72 10.69 -14.01
N ILE A 383 3.03 11.89 -14.47
CA ILE A 383 3.84 12.82 -13.70
C ILE A 383 3.10 13.09 -12.37
N PRO A 384 3.73 12.89 -11.20
CA PRO A 384 3.09 13.11 -9.91
C PRO A 384 2.48 14.51 -9.81
N PRO A 385 1.24 14.66 -9.29
CA PRO A 385 0.66 15.97 -8.97
C PRO A 385 1.52 16.80 -8.01
N LEU A 386 2.41 16.14 -7.25
CA LEU A 386 3.33 16.72 -6.30
C LEU A 386 4.79 16.60 -6.79
N LEU A 387 5.41 17.71 -7.21
CA LEU A 387 6.73 17.70 -7.84
C LEU A 387 7.92 17.95 -6.91
N HIS A 388 7.70 18.66 -5.80
CA HIS A 388 8.76 19.24 -4.99
C HIS A 388 8.91 18.58 -3.61
N VAL A 389 8.09 17.57 -3.33
CA VAL A 389 8.17 16.71 -2.15
C VAL A 389 8.42 15.31 -2.63
N TYR A 390 9.39 14.64 -2.04
CA TYR A 390 9.63 13.22 -2.27
C TYR A 390 9.89 12.58 -0.92
N TRP A 391 8.89 11.83 -0.45
CA TRP A 391 8.83 11.25 0.89
C TRP A 391 9.00 12.30 2.00
N ASP A 392 10.12 12.30 2.71
CA ASP A 392 10.46 13.24 3.79
C ASP A 392 11.32 14.42 3.33
N CYS A 393 11.60 14.53 2.03
CA CYS A 393 12.51 15.54 1.48
C CYS A 393 11.76 16.59 0.65
N LEU A 394 12.00 17.87 0.95
CA LEU A 394 11.61 19.00 0.10
C LEU A 394 12.77 19.39 -0.81
N PHE A 395 12.53 19.54 -2.10
CA PHE A 395 13.55 20.00 -3.04
C PHE A 395 12.97 20.96 -4.08
N VAL A 396 13.58 22.14 -4.16
CA VAL A 396 13.22 23.18 -5.13
C VAL A 396 14.42 23.40 -6.05
N ASN A 397 14.51 22.56 -7.09
CA ASN A 397 15.60 22.64 -8.08
C ASN A 397 15.17 23.39 -9.36
N HIS A 398 16.14 23.66 -10.24
CA HIS A 398 15.87 24.39 -11.49
C HIS A 398 14.83 23.70 -12.39
N ALA A 399 14.80 22.38 -12.44
CA ALA A 399 13.86 21.62 -13.26
C ALA A 399 12.42 21.77 -12.74
N VAL A 400 12.22 21.60 -11.42
CA VAL A 400 10.92 21.81 -10.76
C VAL A 400 10.43 23.25 -11.00
N ARG A 401 11.30 24.25 -10.80
CA ARG A 401 10.95 25.67 -11.06
C ARG A 401 10.58 25.91 -12.53
N THR A 402 11.25 25.24 -13.46
CA THR A 402 10.96 25.36 -14.89
C THR A 402 9.62 24.74 -15.25
N ALA A 403 9.32 23.54 -14.73
CA ALA A 403 8.03 22.91 -14.89
C ALA A 403 6.90 23.79 -14.33
N LEU A 404 7.03 24.25 -13.08
CA LEU A 404 6.02 25.10 -12.45
C LEU A 404 5.84 26.44 -13.19
N ARG A 405 6.91 27.10 -13.66
CA ARG A 405 6.78 28.31 -14.48
C ARG A 405 6.02 28.09 -15.78
N HIS A 406 6.15 26.91 -16.37
CA HIS A 406 5.49 26.60 -17.63
C HIS A 406 4.02 26.21 -17.43
N PHE A 407 3.75 25.33 -16.47
CA PHE A 407 2.43 24.73 -16.29
C PHE A 407 1.51 25.49 -15.33
N VAL A 408 2.03 26.39 -14.50
CA VAL A 408 1.20 27.23 -13.61
C VAL A 408 0.91 28.56 -14.31
N GLU A 409 -0.36 28.75 -14.68
CA GLU A 409 -0.85 29.92 -15.40
C GLU A 409 -1.00 31.11 -14.45
N ASP A 410 -1.82 30.97 -13.39
CA ASP A 410 -2.03 32.03 -12.40
C ASP A 410 -1.16 31.83 -11.15
N ARG A 411 0.10 32.25 -11.27
CA ARG A 411 1.07 32.20 -10.17
C ARG A 411 0.70 33.13 -9.02
N GLY A 412 -0.01 34.22 -9.30
CA GLY A 412 -0.45 35.16 -8.28
C GLY A 412 -1.53 34.55 -7.40
N LEU A 413 -2.47 33.82 -8.00
CA LEU A 413 -3.47 33.04 -7.27
C LEU A 413 -2.81 31.95 -6.42
N ALA A 414 -1.88 31.17 -7.00
CA ALA A 414 -1.19 30.12 -6.25
C ALA A 414 -0.49 30.67 -4.98
N LEU A 415 0.18 31.83 -5.09
CA LEU A 415 0.80 32.49 -3.93
C LEU A 415 -0.22 32.94 -2.90
N ARG A 416 -1.29 33.62 -3.32
CA ARG A 416 -2.36 34.09 -2.41
C ARG A 416 -3.06 32.93 -1.70
N SER A 417 -3.32 31.82 -2.39
CA SER A 417 -3.90 30.62 -1.79
C SER A 417 -2.99 30.04 -0.72
N GLY A 418 -1.68 29.96 -1.00
CA GLY A 418 -0.69 29.51 -0.03
C GLY A 418 -0.61 30.43 1.20
N GLU A 419 -0.57 31.75 1.01
CA GLU A 419 -0.59 32.73 2.12
C GLU A 419 -1.85 32.61 2.97
N ALA A 420 -3.02 32.46 2.34
CA ALA A 420 -4.29 32.27 3.02
C ALA A 420 -4.33 30.95 3.81
N ALA A 421 -3.80 29.86 3.26
CA ALA A 421 -3.69 28.58 3.96
C ALA A 421 -2.71 28.67 5.14
N PHE A 422 -1.56 29.33 4.97
CA PHE A 422 -0.60 29.54 6.05
C PHE A 422 -1.20 30.33 7.22
N ALA A 423 -2.10 31.28 6.96
CA ALA A 423 -2.77 32.05 8.00
C ALA A 423 -3.70 31.21 8.91
N LEU A 424 -4.00 29.94 8.57
CA LEU A 424 -4.85 29.07 9.38
C LEU A 424 -4.10 28.40 10.55
N PHE A 425 -2.76 28.38 10.56
CA PHE A 425 -1.98 27.69 11.60
C PHE A 425 -2.37 28.08 13.04
N PRO A 426 -2.50 29.38 13.41
CA PRO A 426 -2.88 29.76 14.77
C PRO A 426 -4.23 29.16 15.19
N ARG A 427 -5.23 29.17 14.28
CA ARG A 427 -6.53 28.57 14.53
C ARG A 427 -6.45 27.05 14.67
N MET A 428 -5.62 26.39 13.89
CA MET A 428 -5.42 24.95 14.00
C MET A 428 -4.83 24.56 15.35
N LEU A 429 -3.89 25.33 15.91
CA LEU A 429 -3.34 25.08 17.25
C LEU A 429 -4.45 25.16 18.33
N GLU A 430 -5.28 26.20 18.29
CA GLU A 430 -6.43 26.33 19.21
C GLU A 430 -7.42 25.15 19.07
N LEU A 431 -7.67 24.71 17.84
CA LEU A 431 -8.61 23.61 17.58
C LEU A 431 -8.03 22.27 18.02
N ALA A 432 -6.73 22.05 17.86
CA ALA A 432 -6.06 20.85 18.35
C ALA A 432 -6.16 20.75 19.87
N GLU A 433 -5.93 21.85 20.60
CA GLU A 433 -6.11 21.90 22.06
C GLU A 433 -7.57 21.58 22.45
N LYS A 434 -8.55 22.25 21.82
CA LYS A 434 -9.99 22.02 22.07
C LYS A 434 -10.42 20.59 21.76
N ALA A 435 -9.88 20.01 20.68
CA ALA A 435 -10.14 18.64 20.26
C ALA A 435 -9.35 17.60 21.08
N GLN A 436 -8.46 18.04 21.98
CA GLN A 436 -7.54 17.17 22.74
C GLN A 436 -6.69 16.29 21.81
N LEU A 437 -6.17 16.91 20.76
CA LEU A 437 -5.29 16.29 19.76
C LEU A 437 -3.88 16.86 19.88
N PRO A 438 -2.86 16.18 19.33
CA PRO A 438 -1.49 16.69 19.34
C PRO A 438 -1.41 18.10 18.72
N VAL A 439 -0.73 19.00 19.44
CA VAL A 439 -0.45 20.40 19.06
C VAL A 439 0.91 20.52 18.41
#